data_AF-A0A1W9SL00-F1
#
_entry.id   AF-A0A1W9SL00-F1
#
_cell.length_a   1.000
_cell.length_b   1.000
_cell.length_c   1.000
_cell.angle_alpha   90.00
_cell.angle_beta   90.00
_cell.angle_gamma   90.00
#
_symmetry.space_group_name_H-M   'P 1'
#
loop_
_entity.id
_entity.type
_entity.pdbx_description
1 polymer ?
#
loop_
_entity_poly.entity_id
_entity_poly.type
_entity_poly.pdbx_seq_one_letter_code
_entity_poly.pdbx_strand_id
1 'polypeptide(L)'
;MFYQSLKLGCRELSQTFLFLATYGVSPSTNKRIVSISKSKRINSIMQTCGFYDEAGEFSFKVGLPGKSGVGGGIVAIHPNKYSIIVWSPKLNEKGNSSKGMKFLEIFTYDTQSSIF
;
A
#
# COMPACT_ATOMS: atom_id res chain seq x y z
N MET A 1 11.95 -14.08 -16.71
CA MET A 1 11.53 -12.82 -16.05
C MET A 1 10.05 -12.97 -15.70
N PHE A 2 9.72 -13.41 -14.47
CA PHE A 2 8.34 -13.79 -14.04
C PHE A 2 7.81 -12.95 -12.87
N TYR A 3 8.45 -11.82 -12.55
CA TYR A 3 8.15 -11.05 -11.34
C TYR A 3 6.71 -10.47 -11.30
N GLN A 4 6.10 -10.20 -12.46
CA GLN A 4 4.72 -9.67 -12.55
C GLN A 4 3.64 -10.74 -12.75
N SER A 5 3.99 -12.03 -12.70
CA SER A 5 3.03 -13.14 -12.81
C SER A 5 2.78 -13.87 -11.49
N LEU A 6 3.37 -13.40 -10.39
CA LEU A 6 3.09 -13.91 -9.05
C LEU A 6 1.64 -13.59 -8.66
N LYS A 7 0.92 -14.60 -8.15
CA LYS A 7 -0.47 -14.48 -7.70
C LYS A 7 -0.51 -14.70 -6.20
N LEU A 8 -1.10 -13.76 -5.48
CA LEU A 8 -1.24 -13.78 -4.03
C LEU A 8 -2.63 -13.23 -3.68
N GLY A 9 -3.25 -13.75 -2.63
CA GLY A 9 -4.49 -13.21 -2.07
C GLY A 9 -4.25 -11.92 -1.28
N CYS A 10 -5.32 -11.18 -0.99
CA CYS A 10 -5.25 -9.96 -0.17
C CYS A 10 -4.64 -10.20 1.20
N ARG A 11 -4.95 -11.36 1.82
CA ARG A 11 -4.39 -11.77 3.12
C ARG A 11 -2.88 -11.97 3.05
N GLU A 12 -2.41 -12.70 2.05
CA GLU A 12 -0.98 -12.97 1.86
C GLU A 12 -0.23 -11.67 1.59
N LEU A 13 -0.73 -10.84 0.68
CA LEU A 13 -0.14 -9.52 0.40
C LEU A 13 -0.10 -8.64 1.66
N SER A 14 -1.17 -8.60 2.46
CA SER A 14 -1.20 -7.77 3.68
C SER A 14 -0.09 -8.18 4.63
N GLN A 15 0.11 -9.48 4.82
CA GLN A 15 1.18 -10.04 5.64
C GLN A 15 2.57 -9.79 5.03
N THR A 16 2.72 -9.96 3.71
CA THR A 16 3.98 -9.72 3.00
C THR A 16 4.45 -8.28 3.14
N PHE A 17 3.54 -7.30 3.09
CA PHE A 17 3.89 -5.88 3.19
C PHE A 17 3.96 -5.36 4.63
N LEU A 18 3.53 -6.14 5.62
CA LEU A 18 3.45 -5.68 7.02
C LEU A 18 4.80 -5.24 7.59
N PHE A 19 5.93 -5.78 7.12
CA PHE A 19 7.26 -5.34 7.57
C PHE A 19 7.54 -3.86 7.30
N LEU A 20 6.84 -3.23 6.35
CA LEU A 20 6.95 -1.80 6.06
C LEU A 20 6.22 -0.92 7.07
N ALA A 21 5.20 -1.45 7.75
CA ALA A 21 4.55 -0.78 8.87
C ALA A 21 5.42 -0.86 10.15
N THR A 22 6.27 -1.87 10.27
CA THR A 22 7.10 -2.18 11.44
C THR A 22 8.59 -1.96 11.19
N TYR A 23 8.92 -0.90 10.45
CA TYR A 23 10.29 -0.41 10.21
C TYR A 23 11.31 -1.46 9.76
N GLY A 24 10.87 -2.37 8.89
CA GLY A 24 11.72 -3.37 8.27
C GLY A 24 11.72 -4.75 8.92
N VAL A 25 10.92 -4.98 9.98
CA VAL A 25 10.88 -6.26 10.71
C VAL A 25 9.57 -6.98 10.44
N SER A 26 9.61 -8.21 9.94
CA SER A 26 8.40 -9.03 9.76
C SER A 26 7.82 -9.45 11.11
N PRO A 27 6.57 -9.07 11.47
CA PRO A 27 6.00 -9.43 12.77
C PRO A 27 5.74 -10.93 12.95
N SER A 28 5.49 -11.66 11.87
CA SER A 28 5.23 -13.11 11.92
C SER A 28 6.48 -13.95 12.18
N THR A 29 7.66 -13.44 11.80
CA THR A 29 8.92 -14.20 11.89
C THR A 29 9.94 -13.55 12.82
N ASN A 30 9.68 -12.31 13.27
CA ASN A 30 10.61 -11.43 13.97
C ASN A 30 11.95 -11.18 13.22
N LYS A 31 11.99 -11.47 11.92
CA LYS A 31 13.20 -11.28 11.09
C LYS A 31 13.23 -9.88 10.50
N ARG A 32 14.42 -9.28 10.48
CA ARG A 32 14.68 -8.03 9.75
C ARG A 32 14.76 -8.32 8.25
N ILE A 33 13.78 -7.81 7.50
CA ILE A 33 13.73 -7.88 6.04
C ILE A 33 14.56 -6.74 5.43
N VAL A 34 14.43 -5.52 5.97
CA VAL A 34 15.21 -4.35 5.56
C VAL A 34 15.62 -3.50 6.77
N SER A 35 16.59 -2.61 6.58
CA SER A 35 16.94 -1.62 7.61
C SER A 35 15.81 -0.59 7.78
N ILE A 36 15.76 0.07 8.94
CA ILE A 36 14.80 1.13 9.23
C ILE A 36 14.87 2.25 8.17
N SER A 37 16.10 2.65 7.81
CA SER A 37 16.34 3.67 6.77
C SER A 37 15.78 3.25 5.41
N LYS A 38 15.99 1.99 5.00
CA LYS A 38 15.42 1.45 3.75
C LYS A 38 13.89 1.39 3.79
N SER A 39 13.29 0.93 4.89
CA SER A 39 11.83 0.90 5.05
C SER A 39 11.21 2.30 4.94
N LYS A 40 11.82 3.31 5.58
CA LYS A 40 11.38 4.72 5.44
C LYS A 40 11.47 5.22 4.00
N ARG A 41 12.57 4.92 3.29
CA ARG A 41 12.74 5.29 1.87
C ARG A 41 11.73 4.61 0.96
N ILE A 42 11.45 3.31 1.19
CA ILE A 42 10.42 2.58 0.44
C ILE A 42 9.05 3.21 0.64
N ASN A 43 8.65 3.49 1.89
CA ASN A 43 7.38 4.15 2.18
C ASN A 43 7.31 5.55 1.54
N SER A 44 8.40 6.32 1.56
CA SER A 44 8.47 7.62 0.88
C SER A 44 8.23 7.49 -0.63
N ILE A 45 8.85 6.53 -1.30
CA ILE A 45 8.67 6.31 -2.74
C ILE A 45 7.24 5.83 -3.04
N MET A 46 6.69 4.94 -2.21
CA MET A 46 5.29 4.50 -2.30
C MET A 46 4.34 5.71 -2.18
N GLN A 47 4.61 6.63 -1.27
CA GLN A 47 3.82 7.86 -1.13
C GLN A 47 3.85 8.70 -2.41
N THR A 48 5.04 8.98 -2.94
CA THR A 48 5.21 9.98 -4.01
C THR A 48 5.01 9.44 -5.41
N CYS A 49 5.14 8.12 -5.62
CA CYS A 49 5.16 7.50 -6.95
C CYS A 49 4.28 6.24 -7.05
N GLY A 50 3.45 5.97 -6.05
CA GLY A 50 2.73 4.71 -5.91
C GLY A 50 1.62 4.44 -6.93
N PHE A 51 1.05 5.49 -7.52
CA PHE A 51 -0.27 5.46 -8.17
C PHE A 51 -0.28 6.09 -9.57
N TYR A 52 0.75 5.86 -10.38
CA TYR A 52 0.88 6.51 -11.70
C TYR A 52 0.76 8.04 -11.54
N ASP A 53 -0.08 8.67 -12.36
CA ASP A 53 -0.35 10.11 -12.33
C ASP A 53 -1.30 10.53 -11.18
N GLU A 54 -1.64 9.61 -10.26
CA GLU A 54 -2.52 9.86 -9.09
C GLU A 54 -1.81 9.75 -7.74
N ALA A 55 -0.48 9.71 -7.69
CA ALA A 55 0.23 9.60 -6.40
C ALA A 55 -0.04 10.78 -5.46
N GLY A 56 -0.10 12.01 -6.01
CA GLY A 56 -0.47 13.21 -5.25
C GLY A 56 -1.91 13.16 -4.74
N GLU A 57 -2.85 12.77 -5.60
CA GLU A 57 -4.27 12.64 -5.26
C GLU A 57 -4.51 11.57 -4.18
N PHE A 58 -3.85 10.41 -4.29
CA PHE A 58 -3.89 9.37 -3.27
C PHE A 58 -3.32 9.87 -1.94
N SER A 59 -2.19 10.59 -1.99
CA SER A 59 -1.60 11.19 -0.79
C SER A 59 -2.54 12.19 -0.12
N PHE A 60 -3.26 12.99 -0.90
CA PHE A 60 -4.20 13.98 -0.39
C PHE A 60 -5.47 13.35 0.20
N LYS A 61 -6.07 12.39 -0.51
CA LYS A 61 -7.36 11.77 -0.11
C LYS A 61 -7.23 10.66 0.92
N VAL A 62 -6.19 9.84 0.82
CA VAL A 62 -5.98 8.66 1.66
C VAL A 62 -4.92 8.92 2.73
N GLY A 63 -3.90 9.72 2.42
CA GLY A 63 -2.90 10.10 3.42
C GLY A 63 -2.04 8.94 3.90
N LEU A 64 -1.79 7.93 3.05
CA LEU A 64 -0.94 6.77 3.37
C LEU A 64 0.06 6.48 2.25
N PRO A 65 1.23 5.89 2.56
CA PRO A 65 2.09 5.29 1.54
C PRO A 65 1.38 4.13 0.87
N GLY A 66 1.38 4.08 -0.47
CA GLY A 66 0.75 2.96 -1.16
C GLY A 66 1.33 2.62 -2.52
N LYS A 67 0.83 1.54 -3.13
CA LYS A 67 1.19 1.14 -4.48
C LYS A 67 -0.02 0.46 -5.13
N SER A 68 -0.35 0.85 -6.35
CA SER A 68 -1.35 0.17 -7.18
C SER A 68 -0.72 -0.82 -8.17
N GLY A 69 -1.52 -1.72 -8.71
CA GLY A 69 -1.16 -2.54 -9.87
C GLY A 69 -2.34 -2.77 -10.80
N VAL A 70 -2.07 -2.93 -12.09
CA VAL A 70 -3.10 -3.14 -13.14
C VAL A 70 -3.97 -4.39 -12.93
N GLY A 71 -3.53 -5.33 -12.08
CA GLY A 71 -4.37 -6.44 -11.62
C GLY A 71 -5.53 -6.00 -10.70
N GLY A 72 -5.64 -4.71 -10.37
CA GLY A 72 -6.70 -4.14 -9.53
C GLY A 72 -6.40 -4.13 -8.03
N GLY A 73 -5.18 -4.52 -7.64
CA GLY A 73 -4.72 -4.52 -6.25
C GLY A 73 -4.13 -3.17 -5.85
N ILE A 74 -4.40 -2.74 -4.62
CA ILE A 74 -3.77 -1.60 -3.98
C ILE A 74 -3.27 -2.03 -2.60
N VAL A 75 -2.00 -1.73 -2.31
CA VAL A 75 -1.44 -1.78 -0.96
C VAL A 75 -1.37 -0.38 -0.39
N ALA A 76 -1.73 -0.21 0.88
CA ALA A 76 -1.48 0.99 1.66
C ALA A 76 -0.91 0.63 3.04
N ILE A 77 0.07 1.41 3.51
CA ILE A 77 0.84 1.15 4.71
C ILE A 77 0.59 2.27 5.70
N HIS A 78 0.08 1.97 6.90
CA HIS A 78 0.13 2.90 8.00
C HIS A 78 1.32 2.55 8.89
N PRO A 79 2.39 3.39 8.92
CA PRO A 79 3.51 3.20 9.82
C PRO A 79 3.04 3.00 11.26
N ASN A 80 3.59 2.00 11.95
CA ASN A 80 3.26 1.60 13.33
C ASN A 80 1.85 1.06 13.59
N LYS A 81 0.99 0.91 12.58
CA LYS A 81 -0.37 0.39 12.79
C LYS A 81 -0.66 -0.85 11.96
N TYR A 82 -0.70 -0.73 10.64
CA TYR A 82 -1.17 -1.82 9.78
C TYR A 82 -0.66 -1.74 8.34
N SER A 83 -0.85 -2.84 7.61
CA SER A 83 -0.76 -2.96 6.16
C SER A 83 -2.13 -3.41 5.64
N ILE A 84 -2.74 -2.62 4.76
CA ILE A 84 -4.06 -2.92 4.18
C ILE A 84 -3.93 -3.18 2.69
N ILE A 85 -4.61 -4.24 2.23
CA ILE A 85 -4.71 -4.59 0.81
C ILE A 85 -6.17 -4.57 0.41
N VAL A 86 -6.46 -3.89 -0.68
CA VAL A 86 -7.76 -3.93 -1.34
C VAL A 86 -7.58 -4.42 -2.77
N TRP A 87 -8.57 -5.15 -3.27
CA TRP A 87 -8.55 -5.64 -4.63
C TRP A 87 -9.92 -5.52 -5.27
N SER A 88 -9.95 -4.89 -6.44
CA SER A 88 -11.12 -4.87 -7.32
C SER A 88 -10.62 -4.69 -8.76
N PRO A 89 -10.96 -5.59 -9.70
CA PRO A 89 -10.34 -5.65 -11.02
C PRO A 89 -10.68 -4.45 -11.93
N LYS A 90 -11.82 -3.77 -11.72
CA LYS A 90 -12.21 -2.62 -12.54
C LYS A 90 -11.31 -1.41 -12.21
N LEU A 91 -10.63 -0.89 -13.24
CA LEU A 91 -9.75 0.28 -13.14
C LEU A 91 -10.46 1.56 -13.60
N ASN A 92 -9.99 2.71 -13.11
CA ASN A 92 -10.29 4.03 -13.67
C ASN A 92 -9.42 4.30 -14.91
N GLU A 93 -9.63 5.46 -15.55
CA GLU A 93 -8.89 5.88 -16.75
C GLU A 93 -7.36 5.99 -16.53
N LYS A 94 -6.92 6.13 -15.28
CA LYS A 94 -5.51 6.26 -14.88
C LYS A 94 -4.89 4.95 -14.40
N GLY A 95 -5.59 3.82 -14.56
CA GLY A 95 -5.07 2.49 -14.28
C GLY A 95 -5.12 2.03 -12.81
N ASN A 96 -5.85 2.75 -11.95
CA ASN A 96 -6.01 2.42 -10.54
C ASN A 96 -7.40 1.84 -10.25
N SER A 97 -7.51 0.94 -9.25
CA SER A 97 -8.80 0.35 -8.89
C SER A 97 -9.77 1.40 -8.31
N SER A 98 -10.82 1.77 -9.03
CA SER A 98 -11.73 2.86 -8.60
C SER A 98 -12.40 2.56 -7.25
N LYS A 99 -12.85 1.32 -7.06
CA LYS A 99 -13.46 0.86 -5.80
C LYS A 99 -12.43 0.79 -4.67
N GLY A 100 -11.21 0.33 -4.97
CA GLY A 100 -10.14 0.26 -3.98
C GLY A 100 -9.73 1.65 -3.47
N MET A 101 -9.56 2.61 -4.38
CA MET A 101 -9.27 4.01 -4.04
C MET A 101 -10.36 4.59 -3.15
N LYS A 102 -11.64 4.44 -3.54
CA LYS A 102 -12.76 5.01 -2.77
C LYS A 102 -12.92 4.36 -1.40
N PHE A 103 -12.74 3.05 -1.31
CA PHE A 103 -12.75 2.36 -0.01
C PHE A 103 -11.66 2.89 0.90
N LEU A 104 -10.43 3.04 0.40
CA LEU A 104 -9.31 3.52 1.22
C LEU A 104 -9.53 4.95 1.70
N GLU A 105 -10.06 5.83 0.85
CA GLU A 105 -10.44 7.21 1.22
C GLU A 105 -11.46 7.23 2.37
N ILE A 106 -12.56 6.47 2.25
CA ILE A 106 -13.58 6.38 3.30
C ILE A 106 -12.98 5.77 4.58
N PHE A 107 -12.23 4.68 4.44
CA PHE A 107 -11.65 3.98 5.57
C PHE A 107 -10.70 4.89 6.37
N THR A 108 -9.80 5.63 5.71
CA THR A 108 -8.87 6.53 6.40
C THR A 108 -9.57 7.76 7.00
N TYR A 109 -10.65 8.22 6.37
CA TYR A 109 -11.52 9.27 6.92
C TYR A 109 -12.21 8.79 8.21
N ASP A 110 -12.90 7.65 8.17
CA ASP A 110 -13.66 7.13 9.32
C ASP A 110 -12.74 6.74 10.48
N THR A 111 -11.55 6.21 10.17
CA THR A 111 -10.58 5.74 11.19
C THR A 111 -9.56 6.80 11.60
N GLN A 112 -9.64 8.02 11.07
CA GLN A 112 -8.69 9.11 11.34
C GLN A 112 -7.23 8.65 11.20
N SER A 113 -6.94 7.97 10.09
CA SER A 113 -5.69 7.22 9.88
C SER A 113 -4.79 7.80 8.78
N SER A 114 -5.03 9.05 8.37
CA SER A 114 -4.05 9.83 7.61
C SER A 114 -2.77 10.03 8.44
N ILE A 115 -1.60 10.00 7.78
CA ILE A 115 -0.31 10.38 8.41
C ILE A 115 0.07 11.84 8.17
N PHE A 116 -0.80 12.60 7.52
CA PHE A 116 -0.75 14.06 7.39
C PHE A 116 -1.84 14.70 8.22
#